data_AF-A0A1J5F9F9-F1
#
_entry.id   AF-A0A1J5F9F9-F1
#
_cell.length_a   1.000
_cell.length_b   1.000
_cell.length_c   1.000
_cell.angle_alpha   90.00
_cell.angle_beta   90.00
_cell.angle_gamma   90.00
#
_symmetry.space_group_name_H-M   'P 1'
#
loop_
_entity.id
_entity.type
_entity.pdbx_description
1 polymer ?
#
loop_
_entity_poly.entity_id
_entity_poly.type
_entity_poly.pdbx_seq_one_letter_code
_entity_poly.pdbx_strand_id
1 'polypeptide(L)'
;MPRNLMKRIELLTGISDEAARDKIIQILRLQCSDNTLAHELQSDGSYIRVKKEESEKTINNHKLLEDFVNKVSKATTKENSPSASELVSRLFTESL
;
A
#
# COMPACT_ATOMS: atom_id res chain seq x y z
N MET A 1 6.87 -20.85 6.68
CA MET A 1 5.94 -21.55 7.60
C MET A 1 5.38 -22.82 6.95
N PRO A 2 6.06 -23.98 7.09
CA PRO A 2 5.62 -25.25 6.46
C PRO A 2 4.23 -25.71 6.90
N ARG A 3 3.83 -25.32 8.12
CA ARG A 3 2.52 -25.64 8.69
C ARG A 3 1.34 -25.14 7.86
N ASN A 4 1.46 -23.97 7.24
CA ASN A 4 0.38 -23.40 6.43
C ASN A 4 0.09 -24.28 5.19
N LEU A 5 1.10 -24.94 4.65
CA LEU A 5 0.96 -25.75 3.43
C LEU A 5 0.65 -27.23 3.72
N MET A 6 1.01 -27.75 4.90
CA MET A 6 0.91 -29.19 5.20
C MET A 6 -0.16 -29.55 6.22
N LYS A 7 -0.53 -28.62 7.11
CA LYS A 7 -1.41 -28.91 8.27
C LYS A 7 -2.65 -28.01 8.32
N ARG A 8 -2.82 -27.11 7.35
CA ARG A 8 -3.95 -26.20 7.26
C ARG A 8 -4.57 -26.30 5.87
N ILE A 9 -5.88 -26.14 5.83
CA ILE A 9 -6.61 -25.90 4.58
C ILE A 9 -6.54 -24.38 4.37
N GLU A 10 -5.88 -23.95 3.30
CA GLU A 10 -5.71 -22.54 2.93
C GLU A 10 -6.41 -22.30 1.58
N LEU A 11 -6.94 -21.10 1.37
CA LEU A 11 -7.56 -20.70 0.12
C LEU A 11 -6.74 -19.56 -0.51
N LEU A 12 -6.35 -19.74 -1.76
CA LEU A 12 -5.80 -18.69 -2.59
C LEU A 12 -6.77 -18.41 -3.72
N THR A 13 -7.03 -17.13 -3.97
CA THR A 13 -7.84 -16.68 -5.11
C THR A 13 -7.00 -15.84 -6.03
N GLY A 14 -7.17 -16.05 -7.33
CA GLY A 14 -6.70 -15.10 -8.32
C GLY A 14 -7.50 -13.80 -8.23
N ILE A 15 -6.90 -12.73 -8.73
CA ILE A 15 -7.56 -11.43 -8.91
C ILE A 15 -7.78 -11.28 -10.42
N SER A 16 -9.00 -11.57 -10.87
CA SER A 16 -9.34 -11.53 -12.30
C SER A 16 -9.54 -10.11 -12.83
N ASP A 17 -10.02 -9.20 -11.98
CA ASP A 17 -10.21 -7.79 -12.33
C ASP A 17 -8.88 -7.05 -12.42
N GLU A 18 -8.62 -6.45 -13.57
CA GLU A 18 -7.37 -5.75 -13.87
C GLU A 18 -7.21 -4.49 -13.01
N ALA A 19 -8.28 -3.73 -12.82
CA ALA A 19 -8.24 -2.53 -11.98
C ALA A 19 -7.91 -2.86 -10.52
N ALA A 20 -8.53 -3.91 -9.96
CA ALA A 20 -8.22 -4.40 -8.62
C ALA A 20 -6.78 -4.91 -8.50
N ARG A 21 -6.28 -5.63 -9.50
CA ARG A 21 -4.89 -6.13 -9.53
C ARG A 21 -3.89 -4.97 -9.51
N ASP A 22 -4.10 -3.97 -10.37
CA ASP A 22 -3.22 -2.80 -10.44
C ASP A 22 -3.25 -1.99 -9.15
N LYS A 23 -4.43 -1.85 -8.53
CA LYS A 23 -4.59 -1.21 -7.22
C LYS A 23 -3.84 -1.95 -6.11
N ILE A 24 -3.88 -3.28 -6.10
CA ILE A 24 -3.12 -4.08 -5.13
C ILE A 24 -1.62 -3.92 -5.34
N ILE A 25 -1.15 -3.95 -6.60
CA ILE A 25 0.27 -3.71 -6.92
C ILE A 25 0.71 -2.32 -6.45
N GLN A 26 -0.12 -1.30 -6.66
CA GLN A 26 0.11 0.06 -6.19
C GLN A 26 0.23 0.13 -4.66
N ILE A 27 -0.65 -0.53 -3.92
CA ILE A 27 -0.58 -0.62 -2.45
C ILE A 27 0.72 -1.31 -2.00
N LEU A 28 1.07 -2.43 -2.62
CA LEU A 28 2.31 -3.15 -2.30
C LEU A 28 3.56 -2.30 -2.56
N ARG A 29 3.60 -1.56 -3.67
CA ARG A 29 4.70 -0.63 -3.97
C ARG A 29 4.83 0.45 -2.89
N LEU A 30 3.72 1.08 -2.50
CA LEU A 30 3.70 2.07 -1.42
C LEU A 30 4.19 1.47 -0.09
N GLN A 31 3.82 0.23 0.22
CA GLN A 31 4.26 -0.46 1.42
C GLN A 31 5.77 -0.75 1.39
N CYS A 32 6.30 -1.17 0.25
CA CYS A 32 7.73 -1.42 0.06
C CYS A 32 8.56 -0.13 0.07
N SER A 33 7.99 1.02 -0.29
CA SER A 33 8.66 2.32 -0.25
C SER A 33 8.63 3.02 1.12
N ASP A 34 8.01 2.40 2.14
CA ASP A 34 7.99 3.00 3.48
C ASP A 34 9.42 3.16 4.00
N ASN A 35 9.78 4.38 4.40
CA ASN A 35 11.09 4.71 4.98
C ASN A 35 10.94 5.33 6.39
N THR A 36 9.77 5.19 6.99
CA THR A 36 9.49 5.72 8.33
C THR A 36 9.46 4.61 9.37
N LEU A 37 8.78 3.50 9.10
CA LEU A 37 8.55 2.39 10.02
C LEU A 37 9.12 1.06 9.50
N ALA A 38 9.53 1.00 8.24
CA ALA A 38 10.14 -0.20 7.65
C ALA A 38 11.44 -0.62 8.36
N HIS A 39 11.60 -1.93 8.51
CA HIS A 39 12.82 -2.57 9.00
C HIS A 39 13.21 -3.70 8.05
N GLU A 40 14.48 -3.78 7.72
CA GLU A 40 15.04 -4.83 6.87
C GLU A 40 15.60 -5.95 7.74
N LEU A 41 15.15 -7.18 7.46
CA LEU A 41 15.64 -8.39 8.10
C LEU A 41 17.02 -8.74 7.56
N GLN A 42 17.99 -8.84 8.46
CA GLN A 42 19.36 -9.20 8.14
C GLN A 42 19.54 -10.73 8.14
N SER A 43 20.65 -11.18 7.55
CA SER A 43 20.99 -12.62 7.48
C SER A 43 21.18 -13.29 8.85
N ASP A 44 21.53 -12.51 9.88
CA ASP A 44 21.69 -12.96 11.27
C ASP A 44 20.38 -12.94 12.07
N GLY A 45 19.27 -12.54 11.46
CA GLY A 45 17.95 -12.44 12.08
C GLY A 45 17.69 -11.13 12.82
N SER A 46 18.64 -10.19 12.83
CA SER A 46 18.43 -8.85 13.37
C SER A 46 17.60 -7.98 12.41
N TYR A 47 16.97 -6.94 12.94
CA TYR A 47 16.20 -5.96 12.15
C TYR A 47 16.90 -4.61 12.19
N ILE A 48 17.15 -4.03 11.02
CA ILE A 48 17.70 -2.69 10.90
C ILE A 48 16.62 -1.78 10.33
N ARG A 49 16.35 -0.65 11.00
CA ARG A 49 15.41 0.35 10.50
C ARG A 49 15.93 0.92 9.18
N VAL A 50 15.08 0.96 8.17
CA VAL A 50 15.39 1.57 6.88
C VAL A 50 15.73 3.05 7.12
N LYS A 51 16.93 3.45 6.71
CA LYS A 51 17.36 4.85 6.79
C LYS A 51 16.85 5.58 5.56
N LYS A 52 16.32 6.79 5.78
CA LYS A 52 16.06 7.74 4.71
C LYS A 52 17.27 8.67 4.57
N GLU A 53 17.60 9.02 3.35
CA GLU A 53 18.55 10.10 3.09
C GLU A 53 17.90 11.46 3.40
N GLU A 54 18.69 12.48 3.69
CA GLU A 54 18.17 13.80 4.07
C GLU A 54 17.42 14.50 2.92
N SER A 55 17.76 14.16 1.68
CA SER A 55 17.09 14.62 0.46
C SER A 55 15.85 13.79 0.08
N GLU A 56 15.61 12.65 0.73
CA GLU A 56 14.48 11.78 0.40
C GLU A 56 13.18 12.24 1.06
N LYS A 57 12.08 12.14 0.30
CA LYS A 57 10.75 12.35 0.85
C LYS A 57 10.46 11.32 1.94
N THR A 58 9.81 11.78 3.01
CA THR A 58 9.36 10.89 4.08
C THR A 58 8.08 10.18 3.65
N ILE A 59 8.14 8.85 3.57
CA ILE A 59 7.03 7.99 3.19
C ILE A 59 6.63 7.17 4.42
N ASN A 60 5.44 7.46 4.93
CA ASN A 60 4.76 6.65 5.94
C ASN A 60 3.52 6.06 5.29
N ASN A 61 3.57 4.76 4.98
CA ASN A 61 2.55 4.09 4.18
C ASN A 61 1.17 4.11 4.85
N HIS A 62 1.10 3.96 6.17
CA HIS A 62 -0.13 3.90 6.95
C HIS A 62 -0.86 5.23 6.90
N LYS A 63 -0.11 6.32 7.12
CA LYS A 63 -0.66 7.69 7.05
C LYS A 63 -1.14 8.03 5.64
N LEU A 64 -0.33 7.72 4.62
CA LEU A 64 -0.69 8.00 3.22
C LEU A 64 -1.94 7.23 2.78
N LEU A 65 -2.06 5.95 3.17
CA LEU A 65 -3.26 5.15 2.89
C LEU A 65 -4.50 5.68 3.63
N GLU A 66 -4.35 6.06 4.90
CA GLU A 66 -5.44 6.67 5.68
C GLU A 66 -5.93 7.96 5.03
N ASP A 67 -5.02 8.88 4.69
CA ASP A 67 -5.35 10.13 4.03
C ASP A 67 -6.04 9.90 2.68
N PHE A 68 -5.56 8.93 1.91
CA PHE A 68 -6.16 8.54 0.63
C PHE A 68 -7.59 8.03 0.79
N VAL A 69 -7.82 7.06 1.68
CA VAL A 69 -9.16 6.49 1.92
C VAL A 69 -10.11 7.54 2.46
N ASN A 70 -9.65 8.40 3.37
CA ASN A 70 -10.43 9.51 3.91
C ASN A 70 -10.84 10.53 2.83
N LYS A 71 -9.98 10.80 1.85
CA LYS A 71 -10.31 11.68 0.72
C LYS A 71 -11.33 11.03 -0.21
N VAL A 72 -11.15 9.74 -0.55
CA VAL A 72 -12.08 8.98 -1.39
C VAL A 72 -13.46 8.95 -0.73
N SER A 73 -13.55 8.58 0.55
CA SER A 73 -14.82 8.49 1.27
C SER A 73 -15.54 9.84 1.35
N LYS A 74 -14.82 10.93 1.60
CA LYS A 74 -15.37 12.29 1.59
C LYS A 74 -15.88 12.69 0.20
N ALA A 75 -15.16 12.35 -0.87
CA ALA A 75 -15.59 12.63 -2.24
C ALA A 75 -16.85 11.84 -2.61
N THR A 76 -16.89 10.53 -2.31
CA THR A 76 -18.03 9.66 -2.59
C THR A 76 -19.27 10.04 -1.76
N THR A 77 -19.10 10.49 -0.51
CA THR A 77 -20.21 10.95 0.33
C THR A 77 -20.74 12.34 -0.05
N LYS A 78 -19.91 13.20 -0.66
CA LYS A 78 -20.32 14.54 -1.11
C LYS A 78 -21.03 14.54 -2.47
N GLU A 79 -20.69 13.67 -3.42
CA GLU A 79 -21.39 13.57 -4.72
C GLU A 79 -21.24 12.19 -5.40
N ASN A 80 -22.33 11.69 -6.00
CA ASN A 80 -22.33 10.62 -7.00
C ASN A 80 -21.95 11.19 -8.38
N SER A 81 -20.69 11.57 -8.60
CA SER A 81 -20.22 12.02 -9.93
C SER A 81 -18.97 11.26 -10.40
N PRO A 82 -18.87 10.95 -11.72
CA PRO A 82 -17.80 10.13 -12.29
C PRO A 82 -16.39 10.77 -12.24
N SER A 83 -16.28 12.02 -11.77
CA SER A 83 -15.03 12.78 -11.59
C SER A 83 -14.19 12.30 -10.39
N ALA A 84 -14.81 11.61 -9.43
CA ALA A 84 -14.12 11.17 -8.22
C ALA A 84 -13.03 10.13 -8.50
N SER A 85 -13.19 9.23 -9.47
CA SER A 85 -12.20 8.18 -9.77
C SER A 85 -10.91 8.75 -10.37
N GLU A 86 -11.01 9.76 -11.23
CA GLU A 86 -9.85 10.43 -11.85
C GLU A 86 -9.03 11.20 -10.82
N LEU A 87 -9.70 11.96 -9.94
CA LEU A 87 -9.04 12.67 -8.85
C LEU A 87 -8.29 11.72 -7.91
N VAL A 88 -8.88 10.57 -7.62
CA VAL A 88 -8.29 9.53 -6.77
C VAL A 88 -7.02 8.95 -7.40
N SER A 89 -7.03 8.65 -8.69
CA SER A 89 -5.85 8.13 -9.40
C SER A 89 -4.68 9.13 -9.43
N ARG A 90 -4.96 10.41 -9.66
CA ARG A 90 -3.93 11.47 -9.68
C ARG A 90 -3.28 11.66 -8.31
N LEU A 91 -4.09 11.74 -7.26
CA LEU A 91 -3.59 11.94 -5.89
C LEU A 91 -2.70 10.80 -5.41
N PHE A 92 -3.01 9.56 -5.81
CA PHE A 92 -2.19 8.40 -5.46
C PHE A 92 -0.81 8.46 -6.17
N THR A 93 -0.81 8.89 -7.43
CA THR A 93 0.41 9.00 -8.23
C THR A 93 1.32 10.13 -7.74
N GLU A 94 0.75 11.26 -7.30
CA GLU A 94 1.51 12.40 -6.74
C GLU A 94 2.11 12.13 -5.36
N SER A 95 1.59 11.12 -4.64
CA SER A 95 2.04 10.75 -3.29
C SER A 95 3.20 9.74 -3.29
N LEU A 96 3.50 9.13 -4.44
CA LEU A 96 4.69 8.30 -4.69
C LEU A 96 5.86 9.18 -5.16
#